data_AF-A0AAW8QTY9-F1
#
_entry.id   AF-A0AAW8QTY9-F1
#
_cell.length_a   1.000
_cell.length_b   1.000
_cell.length_c   1.000
_cell.angle_alpha   90.00
_cell.angle_beta   90.00
_cell.angle_gamma   90.00
#
_symmetry.space_group_name_H-M   'P 1'
#
loop_
_entity.id
_entity.type
_entity.pdbx_description
1 polymer ?
#
loop_
_entity_poly.entity_id
_entity_poly.type
_entity_poly.pdbx_seq_one_letter_code
_entity_poly.pdbx_strand_id
1 'polypeptide(L)' 'MTGFQKITNEIKQIQAELNHIGSCSTQELTQEEIAQLDERFFMALEKHNKLIARLNNKPEYFLS' A
#
# COMPACT_ATOMS: atom_id res chain seq x y z
N MET A 1 16.41 13.33 0.03
CA MET A 1 15.08 12.93 0.51
C MET A 1 15.12 12.74 2.02
N THR A 2 14.28 13.46 2.75
CA THR A 2 14.07 13.28 4.20
C THR A 2 13.34 11.95 4.48
N GLY A 3 13.35 11.49 5.75
CA GLY A 3 12.60 10.29 6.15
C GLY A 3 11.09 10.40 5.85
N PHE A 4 10.53 11.60 6.03
CA PHE A 4 9.14 11.92 5.67
C PHE A 4 8.86 11.75 4.17
N GLN A 5 9.74 12.31 3.32
CA GLN A 5 9.60 12.20 1.86
C GLN A 5 9.68 10.74 1.40
N LYS A 6 10.56 9.93 2.01
CA LYS A 6 10.65 8.49 1.71
C LYS A 6 9.36 7.76 2.06
N ILE A 7 8.83 7.95 3.28
CA ILE A 7 7.58 7.32 3.73
C ILE A 7 6.40 7.75 2.84
N THR A 8 6.30 9.04 2.52
CA THR A 8 5.24 9.57 1.66
C THR A 8 5.31 8.99 0.24
N ASN A 9 6.51 8.86 -0.33
CA ASN A 9 6.68 8.26 -1.65
C ASN A 9 6.34 6.77 -1.65
N GLU A 10 6.71 6.04 -0.59
CA GLU A 10 6.39 4.62 -0.44
C GLU A 10 4.87 4.40 -0.30
N ILE A 11 4.17 5.25 0.47
CA ILE A 11 2.71 5.24 0.56
C ILE A 11 2.07 5.43 -0.82
N LYS A 12 2.55 6.42 -1.61
CA LYS A 12 2.03 6.66 -2.97
C LYS A 12 2.22 5.47 -3.90
N GLN A 13 3.38 4.81 -3.83
CA GLN A 13 3.65 3.62 -4.65
C GLN A 13 2.71 2.47 -4.27
N ILE A 14 2.54 2.20 -2.97
CA ILE A 14 1.64 1.13 -2.51
C ILE A 14 0.19 1.45 -2.85
N GLN A 15 -0.24 2.71 -2.76
CA GLN A 15 -1.59 3.11 -3.17
C GLN A 15 -1.82 2.86 -4.67
N ALA A 16 -0.83 3.11 -5.52
CA ALA A 16 -0.93 2.79 -6.94
C ALA A 16 -1.02 1.27 -7.19
N GLU A 17 -0.27 0.47 -6.44
CA GLU A 17 -0.36 -1.00 -6.49
C GLU A 17 -1.74 -1.50 -6.03
N LEU A 18 -2.26 -0.99 -4.91
CA LEU A 18 -3.59 -1.33 -4.40
C LEU A 18 -4.68 -0.99 -5.42
N ASN A 19 -4.60 0.18 -6.04
CA ASN A 19 -5.56 0.61 -7.07
C ASN A 19 -5.49 -0.32 -8.29
N HIS A 20 -4.28 -0.67 -8.74
CA HIS A 20 -4.10 -1.58 -9.85
C HIS A 20 -4.73 -2.95 -9.53
N ILE A 21 -4.34 -3.58 -8.42
CA ILE A 21 -4.81 -4.92 -8.04
C ILE A 21 -6.33 -4.92 -7.83
N GLY A 22 -6.87 -3.92 -7.12
CA GLY A 22 -8.31 -3.79 -6.88
C GLY A 22 -9.14 -3.50 -8.13
N SER A 23 -8.51 -3.08 -9.23
CA SER A 23 -9.15 -2.85 -10.52
C SER A 23 -9.01 -4.02 -11.50
N CYS A 24 -8.21 -5.04 -11.16
CA CYS A 24 -8.04 -6.21 -12.01
C CYS A 24 -9.36 -7.00 -12.10
N SER A 25 -9.75 -7.38 -13.31
CA SER A 25 -10.86 -8.31 -13.51
C SER A 25 -10.45 -9.72 -13.07
N THR A 26 -11.37 -10.42 -12.41
CA THR A 26 -11.21 -11.82 -11.99
C THR A 26 -11.95 -12.80 -12.88
N GLN A 27 -12.64 -12.32 -13.93
CA GLN A 27 -13.54 -13.13 -14.75
C GLN A 27 -12.85 -14.28 -15.51
N GLU A 28 -11.57 -14.12 -15.85
CA GLU A 28 -10.79 -15.12 -16.58
C GLU A 28 -9.75 -15.83 -15.69
N LEU A 29 -9.78 -15.59 -14.39
CA LEU A 29 -8.82 -16.15 -13.44
C LEU A 29 -9.38 -17.41 -12.77
N THR A 30 -8.48 -18.35 -12.53
CA THR A 30 -8.73 -19.49 -11.66
C THR A 30 -8.90 -19.04 -10.20
N GLN A 31 -9.50 -19.88 -9.38
CA GLN A 31 -9.62 -19.61 -7.94
C GLN A 31 -8.26 -19.44 -7.26
N GLU A 32 -7.23 -20.15 -7.73
CA GLU A 32 -5.87 -20.02 -7.20
C GLU A 32 -5.25 -18.67 -7.55
N GLU A 33 -5.42 -18.20 -8.79
CA GLU A 33 -4.96 -16.86 -9.20
C GLU A 33 -5.71 -15.74 -8.46
N ILE A 34 -7.01 -15.92 -8.21
CA ILE A 34 -7.80 -15.00 -7.38
C ILE A 34 -7.25 -14.97 -5.94
N ALA A 35 -7.00 -16.14 -5.35
CA ALA A 35 -6.43 -16.22 -4.00
C ALA A 35 -5.06 -15.53 -3.90
N GLN A 36 -4.22 -15.67 -4.93
CA GLN A 36 -2.92 -14.98 -5.00
C GLN A 36 -3.09 -13.47 -5.15
N LEU A 37 -4.07 -13.00 -5.92
CA LEU A 37 -4.39 -11.57 -6.01
C LEU A 37 -4.88 -11.02 -4.67
N ASP A 38 -5.76 -11.74 -3.98
CA ASP A 38 -6.27 -11.37 -2.66
C ASP A 38 -5.14 -11.30 -1.63
N GLU A 39 -4.26 -12.31 -1.58
CA GLU A 39 -3.10 -12.33 -0.69
C GLU A 39 -2.21 -11.10 -0.91
N ARG A 40 -1.88 -10.81 -2.17
CA ARG A 40 -1.09 -9.62 -2.54
C ARG A 40 -1.78 -8.33 -2.14
N PHE A 41 -3.09 -8.23 -2.35
CA PHE A 41 -3.88 -7.06 -1.98
C PHE A 41 -3.84 -6.81 -0.47
N PHE A 42 -4.10 -7.85 0.34
CA PHE A 42 -4.10 -7.73 1.80
C PHE A 42 -2.71 -7.42 2.37
N MET A 43 -1.64 -8.03 1.83
CA MET A 43 -0.27 -7.69 2.23
C MET A 43 0.08 -6.23 1.92
N ALA A 44 -0.27 -5.74 0.73
CA ALA A 44 -0.06 -4.34 0.36
C ALA A 44 -0.86 -3.38 1.24
N LEU A 45 -2.11 -3.74 1.57
CA LEU A 45 -2.99 -2.94 2.43
C LEU A 45 -2.46 -2.85 3.87
N GLU A 46 -1.98 -3.97 4.43
CA GLU A 46 -1.37 -3.98 5.75
C GLU A 46 -0.13 -3.07 5.81
N LYS A 47 0.73 -3.15 4.80
CA LYS A 47 1.92 -2.30 4.69
C LYS A 47 1.55 -0.82 4.57
N HIS A 48 0.55 -0.50 3.75
CA HIS A 48 0.03 0.86 3.60
C HIS A 48 -0.41 1.44 4.95
N ASN A 49 -1.24 0.69 5.69
CA ASN A 49 -1.78 1.11 6.98
C ASN A 49 -0.68 1.33 8.03
N LYS A 50 0.34 0.46 8.06
CA LYS A 50 1.51 0.64 8.95
C LYS A 50 2.29 1.92 8.63
N LEU A 51 2.46 2.26 7.34
CA LEU A 51 3.17 3.48 6.94
C LEU A 51 2.38 4.74 7.26
N ILE A 52 1.07 4.74 7.03
CA ILE A 52 0.17 5.84 7.42
C ILE A 52 0.19 6.04 8.94
N ALA A 53 0.09 4.97 9.72
CA ALA A 53 0.18 5.05 11.18
C ALA A 53 1.54 5.61 11.62
N ARG A 54 2.64 5.22 10.97
CA ARG A 54 3.99 5.75 11.25
C ARG A 54 4.12 7.23 10.89
N LEU A 55 3.47 7.67 9.80
CA LEU A 55 3.43 9.07 9.39
C LEU A 55 2.70 9.92 10.42
N ASN A 56 1.54 9.45 10.88
CA ASN A 56 0.68 10.17 11.82
C ASN A 56 1.25 10.20 13.25
N ASN A 57 1.97 9.15 13.68
CA ASN A 57 2.53 9.04 15.04
C ASN A 57 3.91 9.69 15.21
N LYS A 58 4.49 10.32 14.18
CA LYS A 58 5.77 11.03 14.28
C LYS A 58 5.58 12.55 14.12
N PRO A 59 5.30 13.27 15.22
CA PRO A 59 5.11 14.72 15.19
C PRO A 59 6.36 15.51 14.78
N GLU A 60 7.56 14.92 14.89
CA GLU A 60 8.83 15.55 14.48
C GLU A 60 8.91 15.87 12.97
N TYR A 61 8.10 15.21 12.12
CA TYR A 61 8.05 15.52 10.69
C TYR A 61 7.13 16.71 10.36
N PHE A 62 6.33 17.20 11.31
CA PHE A 62 5.51 18.40 11.15
C PHE A 62 6.27 19.70 11.47
N LEU A 63 7.47 19.60 12.05
CA LEU A 63 8.25 20.75 12.54
C LEU A 63 9.59 20.97 11.78
N SER A 64 9.87 20.21 10.72
CA SER A 64 11.08 20.34 9.90
C SER A 64 10.83 20.99 8.56
#